data_AF-A0A0L8HA26-F1
#
_entry.id   AF-A0A0L8HA26-F1
#
_cell.length_a   1.000
_cell.length_b   1.000
_cell.length_c   1.000
_cell.angle_alpha   90.00
_cell.angle_beta   90.00
_cell.angle_gamma   90.00
#
_symmetry.space_group_name_H-M   'P 1'
#
loop_
_entity.id
_entity.type
_entity.pdbx_description
1 polymer ?
#
loop_
_entity_poly.entity_id
_entity_poly.type
_entity_poly.pdbx_seq_one_letter_code
_entity_poly.pdbx_strand_id
1 'polypeptide(L)'
;SLPNINNSCPGGADIWYNITVHADYVECIDQVNTCILYNLSCPLHSNCTEAGPGYAECNCDPGYYGYKCKRTGHFPMDVYGISTAAGVVLVSALFWFTERRKIGTL
;
A
#
# COMPACT_ATOMS: atom_id res chain seq x y z
N SER A 1 29.07 -23.19 2.69
CA SER A 1 29.40 -21.81 3.11
C SER A 1 28.16 -21.20 3.72
N LEU A 2 28.15 -21.02 5.05
CA LEU A 2 27.05 -20.35 5.75
C LEU A 2 26.90 -18.91 5.20
N PRO A 3 25.66 -18.41 5.06
CA PRO A 3 25.44 -17.04 4.61
C PRO A 3 26.05 -16.07 5.63
N ASN A 4 26.65 -15.00 5.11
CA ASN A 4 27.23 -13.90 5.85
C ASN A 4 26.15 -13.30 6.78
N ILE A 5 26.05 -13.81 8.01
CA ILE A 5 25.23 -13.21 9.06
C ILE A 5 25.98 -11.96 9.47
N ASN A 6 25.46 -10.81 9.08
CA ASN A 6 25.87 -9.54 9.64
C ASN A 6 25.63 -9.62 11.16
N ASN A 7 26.70 -9.60 11.96
CA ASN A 7 26.68 -9.77 13.43
C ASN A 7 26.02 -8.60 14.18
N SER A 8 25.08 -7.90 13.55
CA SER A 8 24.47 -6.69 14.06
C SER A 8 22.96 -6.84 14.01
N CYS A 9 22.28 -6.28 15.02
CA CYS A 9 20.82 -6.25 15.03
C CYS A 9 20.29 -5.44 13.83
N PRO A 10 19.25 -5.93 13.14
CA PRO A 10 18.63 -5.20 12.05
C PRO A 10 18.04 -3.90 12.59
N GLY A 11 18.15 -2.81 11.83
CA GLY A 11 17.65 -1.50 12.22
C GLY A 11 18.55 -0.70 13.18
N GLY A 12 19.70 -1.25 13.59
CA GLY A 12 20.62 -0.61 14.54
C GLY A 12 20.50 -1.19 15.95
N ALA A 13 21.45 -0.88 16.82
CA ALA A 13 21.46 -1.37 18.20
C ALA A 13 20.58 -0.53 19.16
N ASP A 14 20.34 0.72 18.79
CA ASP A 14 19.60 1.74 19.54
C ASP A 14 18.09 1.50 19.61
N ILE A 15 17.56 0.66 18.72
CA ILE A 15 16.14 0.31 18.64
C ILE A 15 15.80 -1.00 19.39
N TRP A 16 16.74 -1.60 20.11
CA TRP A 16 16.53 -2.83 20.88
C TRP A 16 16.84 -2.59 22.36
N TYR A 17 16.00 -3.14 23.26
CA TYR A 17 16.26 -3.03 24.70
C TYR A 17 17.40 -3.93 25.15
N ASN A 18 17.49 -5.13 24.60
CA ASN A 18 18.53 -6.08 24.94
C ASN A 18 19.14 -6.72 23.69
N ILE A 19 20.46 -6.72 23.64
CA ILE A 19 21.24 -7.38 22.59
C ILE A 19 22.17 -8.36 23.27
N THR A 20 22.06 -9.63 22.90
CA THR A 20 22.93 -10.70 23.38
C THR A 20 23.70 -11.29 22.21
N VAL A 21 25.01 -11.37 22.38
CA VAL A 21 25.93 -11.86 21.34
C VAL A 21 26.37 -13.26 21.75
N HIS A 22 26.00 -14.25 20.95
CA HIS A 22 26.41 -15.64 21.10
C HIS A 22 27.55 -15.97 20.13
N ALA A 23 28.16 -17.15 20.26
CA ALA A 23 29.28 -17.56 19.41
C ALA A 23 28.89 -17.69 17.92
N ASP A 24 27.64 -18.10 17.66
CA ASP A 24 27.15 -18.44 16.32
C ASP A 24 26.11 -17.46 15.77
N TYR A 25 25.51 -16.62 16.62
CA TYR A 25 24.44 -15.69 16.24
C TYR A 25 24.32 -14.50 17.21
N VAL A 26 23.57 -13.49 16.79
CA VAL A 26 23.19 -12.34 17.63
C VAL A 26 21.68 -12.39 17.84
N GLU A 27 21.27 -12.23 19.09
CA GLU A 27 19.89 -12.22 19.52
C GLU A 27 19.51 -10.83 20.02
N CYS A 28 18.48 -10.27 19.37
CA CYS A 28 17.98 -8.93 19.61
C CYS A 28 16.58 -9.07 20.20
N ILE A 29 16.41 -8.64 21.45
CA ILE A 29 15.22 -8.90 22.25
C ILE A 29 14.54 -7.56 22.54
N ASP A 30 13.21 -7.58 22.44
CA ASP A 30 12.32 -6.45 22.71
C ASP A 30 12.70 -5.20 21.92
N GLN A 31 12.08 -5.06 20.75
CA GLN A 31 12.22 -3.85 19.96
C GLN A 31 11.57 -2.66 20.69
N VAL A 32 12.29 -1.55 20.76
CA VAL A 32 11.77 -0.28 21.25
C VAL A 32 10.66 0.18 20.32
N ASN A 33 9.59 0.72 20.88
CA ASN A 33 8.50 1.22 20.07
C ASN A 33 8.96 2.40 19.20
N THR A 34 9.07 2.14 17.89
CA THR A 34 9.63 3.10 16.92
C THR A 34 8.71 4.30 16.71
N CYS A 35 7.40 4.13 16.88
CA CYS A 35 6.43 5.23 16.84
C CYS A 35 6.70 6.28 17.93
N ILE A 36 6.98 5.81 19.16
CA ILE A 36 7.30 6.66 20.30
C ILE A 36 8.71 7.23 20.15
N LEU A 37 9.68 6.41 19.74
CA LEU A 37 11.08 6.81 19.57
C LEU A 37 11.23 7.97 18.57
N TYR A 38 10.57 7.88 17.42
CA TYR A 38 10.60 8.94 16.40
C TYR A 38 9.55 10.03 16.62
N ASN A 39 8.69 9.88 17.64
CA ASN A 39 7.55 10.77 17.88
C ASN A 39 6.73 11.02 16.59
N LEU A 40 6.42 9.93 15.88
CA LEU A 40 5.80 10.01 14.55
C LEU A 40 4.36 10.51 14.66
N SER A 41 4.09 11.68 14.09
CA SER A 41 2.74 12.25 14.03
C SER A 41 2.02 11.81 12.76
N CYS A 42 1.03 10.92 12.92
CA CYS A 42 0.21 10.43 11.82
C CYS A 42 -0.98 11.35 11.52
N PRO A 43 -1.46 11.42 10.25
CA PRO A 43 -2.62 12.22 9.88
C PRO A 43 -3.93 11.71 10.51
N LEU A 44 -5.00 12.50 10.39
CA LEU A 44 -6.32 12.10 10.89
C LEU A 44 -6.79 10.77 10.25
N HIS A 45 -7.44 9.92 11.04
CA HIS A 45 -7.89 8.58 10.65
C HIS A 45 -6.76 7.60 10.30
N SER A 46 -5.62 7.78 10.96
CA SER A 46 -4.50 6.85 10.86
C SER A 46 -3.78 6.73 12.20
N ASN A 47 -3.16 5.58 12.41
CA ASN A 47 -2.38 5.28 13.59
C ASN A 47 -0.97 4.87 13.20
N CYS A 48 -0.01 5.13 14.08
CA CYS A 48 1.35 4.66 13.89
C CYS A 48 1.44 3.16 14.19
N THR A 49 2.09 2.43 13.30
CA THR A 49 2.31 0.99 13.40
C THR A 49 3.76 0.66 13.08
N GLU A 50 4.30 -0.34 13.77
CA GLU A 50 5.66 -0.84 13.50
C GLU A 50 5.63 -1.77 12.28
N ALA A 51 6.29 -1.35 11.21
CA ALA A 51 6.34 -2.11 9.95
C ALA A 51 7.65 -2.91 9.80
N GLY A 52 8.60 -2.75 10.72
CA GLY A 52 9.80 -3.57 10.80
C GLY A 52 10.82 -3.06 11.83
N PRO A 53 12.01 -3.70 11.91
CA PRO A 53 13.09 -3.28 12.79
C PRO A 53 13.53 -1.84 12.49
N GLY A 54 13.26 -0.93 13.43
CA GLY A 54 13.59 0.49 13.28
C GLY A 54 12.72 1.23 12.28
N TYR A 55 11.62 0.62 11.82
CA TYR A 55 10.74 1.20 10.81
C TYR A 55 9.30 1.30 11.34
N ALA A 56 8.80 2.53 11.35
CA ALA A 56 7.43 2.87 11.68
C ALA A 56 6.75 3.48 10.46
N GLU A 57 5.48 3.14 10.25
CA GLU A 57 4.64 3.74 9.23
C GLU A 57 3.27 4.12 9.80
N CYS A 58 2.56 5.01 9.11
CA CYS A 58 1.20 5.38 9.47
C CYS A 58 0.22 4.54 8.66
N ASN A 59 -0.58 3.73 9.34
CA ASN A 59 -1.58 2.90 8.71
C ASN A 59 -2.98 3.49 8.90
N CYS A 60 -3.83 3.37 7.88
CA CYS A 60 -5.18 3.93 7.94
C CYS A 60 -6.09 3.12 8.88
N ASP A 61 -7.00 3.82 9.55
CA ASP A 61 -8.04 3.19 10.36
C ASP A 61 -8.97 2.34 9.48
N PRO A 62 -9.63 1.31 10.05
CA PRO A 62 -10.56 0.47 9.31
C PRO A 62 -11.64 1.30 8.57
N GLY A 63 -11.76 1.08 7.26
CA GLY A 63 -12.71 1.81 6.40
C GLY A 63 -12.17 3.10 5.78
N TYR A 64 -10.94 3.52 6.14
CA TYR A 64 -10.21 4.62 5.51
C TYR A 64 -9.10 4.09 4.63
N TYR A 65 -8.87 4.77 3.49
CA TYR A 65 -7.86 4.34 2.52
C TYR A 65 -7.34 5.51 1.68
N GLY A 66 -6.33 5.22 0.86
CA GLY A 66 -5.68 6.19 -0.02
C GLY A 66 -4.72 7.14 0.70
N TYR A 67 -4.18 8.09 -0.05
CA TYR A 67 -3.19 9.04 0.46
C TYR A 67 -3.75 9.84 1.65
N LYS A 68 -3.04 9.79 2.79
CA LYS A 68 -3.42 10.42 4.07
C LYS A 68 -4.77 9.95 4.62
N CYS A 69 -5.22 8.75 4.28
CA CYS A 69 -6.44 8.14 4.82
C CYS A 69 -7.69 9.00 4.65
N LYS A 70 -7.76 9.77 3.57
CA LYS A 70 -8.87 10.69 3.30
C LYS A 70 -10.04 10.07 2.55
N ARG A 71 -9.84 8.90 1.91
CA ARG A 71 -10.90 8.24 1.15
C ARG A 71 -11.65 7.28 2.06
N THR A 72 -12.96 7.32 1.99
CA THR A 72 -13.88 6.44 2.71
C THR A 72 -14.98 5.97 1.77
N GLY A 73 -15.67 4.89 2.15
CA GLY A 73 -16.78 4.32 1.40
C GLY A 73 -16.35 3.19 0.45
N HIS A 74 -17.04 3.07 -0.68
CA HIS A 74 -16.70 2.13 -1.73
C HIS A 74 -16.69 2.88 -3.06
N PHE A 75 -15.72 2.59 -3.92
CA PHE A 75 -15.74 3.15 -5.26
C PHE A 75 -16.90 2.52 -6.05
N PRO A 76 -17.82 3.30 -6.64
CA PRO A 76 -19.01 2.79 -7.31
C PRO A 76 -18.67 2.15 -8.67
N MET A 77 -18.09 0.94 -8.62
CA MET A 77 -17.62 0.18 -9.78
C MET A 77 -18.73 -0.10 -10.79
N ASP A 78 -19.96 -0.26 -10.31
CA ASP A 78 -21.18 -0.46 -11.08
C ASP A 78 -21.49 0.74 -11.99
N VAL A 79 -21.50 1.95 -11.44
CA VAL A 79 -21.80 3.18 -12.20
C VAL A 79 -20.75 3.41 -13.28
N TYR A 80 -19.47 3.26 -12.94
CA TYR A 80 -18.38 3.38 -13.90
C TYR A 80 -18.41 2.28 -14.97
N GLY A 81 -18.70 1.04 -14.58
CA GLY A 81 -18.80 -0.09 -15.49
C GLY A 81 -19.92 0.09 -16.51
N ILE A 82 -21.13 0.42 -16.04
CA ILE A 82 -22.31 0.61 -16.89
C ILE A 82 -22.10 1.79 -17.84
N SER A 83 -21.63 2.93 -17.33
CA SER A 83 -21.39 4.12 -18.17
C SER A 83 -20.33 3.87 -19.26
N THR A 84 -19.25 3.15 -18.92
CA THR A 84 -18.21 2.79 -19.88
C THR A 84 -18.73 1.81 -20.93
N ALA A 85 -19.43 0.75 -20.52
CA ALA A 85 -20.01 -0.23 -21.43
C ALA A 85 -21.03 0.42 -22.39
N ALA A 86 -21.91 1.27 -21.87
CA ALA A 86 -22.86 2.03 -22.68
C ALA A 86 -22.15 2.92 -23.72
N GLY A 87 -21.09 3.63 -23.30
CA GLY A 87 -20.28 4.44 -24.21
C GLY A 87 -19.65 3.62 -25.33
N VAL A 88 -19.08 2.47 -25.00
CA VAL A 88 -18.49 1.56 -26.00
C VAL A 88 -19.55 1.07 -27.00
N VAL A 89 -20.70 0.62 -26.53
CA VAL A 89 -21.79 0.14 -27.39
C VAL A 89 -22.27 1.24 -28.34
N LEU A 90 -22.43 2.47 -27.84
CA LEU A 90 -22.83 3.61 -28.66
C LEU A 90 -21.80 3.92 -29.75
N VAL A 91 -20.51 3.97 -29.39
CA VAL A 91 -19.43 4.23 -30.35
C VAL A 91 -19.34 3.11 -31.40
N SER A 92 -19.42 1.85 -30.98
CA SER A 92 -19.42 0.71 -31.91
C SER A 92 -20.62 0.74 -32.86
N ALA A 93 -21.82 1.08 -32.36
CA ALA A 93 -23.01 1.23 -33.20
C ALA A 93 -22.84 2.37 -34.22
N LEU A 94 -22.32 3.52 -33.80
CA LEU A 94 -22.05 4.66 -34.70
C LEU A 94 -21.08 4.26 -35.81
N PHE A 95 -19.98 3.57 -35.48
CA PHE A 95 -19.04 3.08 -36.48
C PHE A 95 -19.70 2.10 -37.44
N TRP A 96 -20.46 1.14 -36.94
CA TRP A 96 -21.18 0.18 -37.77
C TRP A 96 -22.15 0.86 -38.75
N PHE A 97 -22.93 1.84 -38.30
CA PHE A 97 -23.86 2.57 -39.16
C PHE A 97 -23.15 3.43 -40.21
N THR A 98 -22.04 4.07 -39.85
CA THR A 98 -21.28 4.89 -40.80
C THR A 98 -20.56 4.05 -41.85
N GLU A 99 -20.00 2.89 -41.49
CA GLU A 99 -19.39 1.96 -42.46
C GLU A 99 -20.43 1.34 -43.40
N ARG A 100 -21.57 0.88 -42.88
CA ARG A 100 -22.66 0.32 -43.71
C ARG A 100 -23.21 1.34 -44.70
N ARG A 101 -23.27 2.62 -44.32
CA ARG A 101 -23.67 3.71 -45.22
C ARG A 101 -22.67 4.00 -46.33
N LYS A 102 -21.39 3.63 -46.19
CA LYS A 102 -20.40 3.75 -47.27
C LYS A 102 -20.47 2.61 -48.28
N ILE A 103 -21.04 1.46 -47.92
CA ILE A 103 -21.16 0.28 -48.80
C ILE A 103 -22.47 0.32 -49.63
N GLY A 104 -23.49 1.08 -49.20
CA GLY A 104 -24.78 1.21 -49.89
C GLY A 104 -24.87 2.33 -50.95
N THR A 105 -23.79 3.03 -51.25
CA THR A 105 -23.72 4.16 -52.22
C THR A 105 -22.67 3.89 -53.31
N LEU A 106 -22.77 2.72 -53.97
CA LEU A 106 -22.10 2.39 -55.23
C LEU A 106 -23.11 1.73 -56.17
#